data_AF-A0A351WN17-F1
#
_entry.id   AF-A0A351WN17-F1
#
_cell.length_a   1.000
_cell.length_b   1.000
_cell.length_c   1.000
_cell.angle_alpha   90.00
_cell.angle_beta   90.00
_cell.angle_gamma   90.00
#
_symmetry.space_group_name_H-M   'P 1'
#
loop_
_entity.id
_entity.type
_entity.pdbx_description
1 polymer ?
#
loop_
_entity_poly.entity_id
_entity_poly.type
_entity_poly.pdbx_seq_one_letter_code
_entity_poly.pdbx_strand_id
1 'polypeptide(L)'
;MRQISPAPMSNARAFTFVEVLVALVMCSIMVSAICTALIVALKAEQMASWLREAERMNSEVAAHYYRGESPTNLLSRASGDWSITEEFIRQKSDETTLVWKVWNLMPNDRPSLNIRLCLHELARTNGL
;
A
#
# COMPACT_ATOMS: atom_id res chain seq x y z
N MET A 1 11.24 -52.83 -59.21
CA MET A 1 12.09 -51.71 -58.75
C MET A 1 11.17 -50.52 -58.44
N ARG A 2 11.06 -50.10 -57.16
CA ARG A 2 10.24 -48.93 -56.79
C ARG A 2 11.09 -47.67 -56.92
N GLN A 3 10.69 -46.76 -57.81
CA GLN A 3 11.21 -45.40 -57.85
C GLN A 3 10.80 -44.68 -56.56
N ILE A 4 11.79 -44.33 -55.74
CA ILE A 4 11.59 -43.44 -54.59
C ILE A 4 11.61 -42.03 -55.17
N SER A 5 10.41 -41.45 -55.36
CA SER A 5 10.28 -40.04 -55.70
C SER A 5 10.73 -39.21 -54.48
N PRO A 6 11.69 -38.28 -54.60
CA PRO A 6 12.08 -37.45 -53.47
C PRO A 6 10.90 -36.53 -53.11
N ALA A 7 10.44 -36.62 -51.86
CA ALA A 7 9.49 -35.68 -51.31
C ALA A 7 10.05 -34.25 -51.46
N PRO A 8 9.23 -33.26 -51.86
CA PRO A 8 9.71 -31.89 -51.99
C PRO A 8 10.22 -31.43 -50.63
N MET A 9 11.47 -30.96 -50.59
CA MET A 9 12.03 -30.31 -49.41
C MET A 9 11.09 -29.16 -49.03
N SER A 10 10.61 -29.23 -47.79
CA SER A 10 9.89 -28.14 -47.13
C SER A 10 10.63 -26.83 -47.41
N ASN A 11 9.99 -25.91 -48.14
CA ASN A 11 10.46 -24.55 -48.32
C ASN A 11 10.41 -23.85 -46.95
N ALA A 12 11.46 -24.03 -46.15
CA ALA A 12 11.73 -23.18 -45.00
C ALA A 12 11.98 -21.77 -45.53
N ARG A 13 10.92 -20.96 -45.63
CA ARG A 13 11.02 -19.53 -45.96
C ARG A 13 11.96 -18.89 -44.94
N ALA A 14 13.16 -18.53 -45.38
CA ALA A 14 14.08 -17.75 -44.56
C ALA A 14 13.44 -16.39 -44.26
N PHE A 15 13.44 -15.98 -42.99
CA PHE A 15 12.93 -14.68 -42.58
C PHE A 15 13.71 -13.56 -43.27
N THR A 16 12.99 -12.57 -43.78
CA THR A 16 13.59 -11.37 -44.35
C THR A 16 14.14 -10.48 -43.24
N PHE A 17 15.16 -9.67 -43.55
CA PHE A 17 15.75 -8.73 -42.59
C PHE A 17 14.70 -7.77 -41.99
N VAL A 18 13.73 -7.35 -42.80
CA VAL A 18 12.63 -6.49 -42.36
C VAL A 18 11.74 -7.18 -41.33
N GLU A 19 11.43 -8.47 -41.51
CA GLU A 19 10.64 -9.25 -40.54
C GLU A 19 11.36 -9.36 -39.19
N VAL A 20 12.68 -9.56 -39.20
CA VAL A 20 13.47 -9.59 -37.96
C VAL A 20 13.49 -8.22 -37.27
N LEU A 21 13.64 -7.13 -38.04
CA LEU A 21 13.62 -5.78 -37.49
C LEU A 21 12.27 -5.45 -36.83
N VAL A 22 11.17 -5.78 -37.51
CA VAL A 22 9.81 -5.57 -36.97
C VAL A 22 9.61 -6.40 -35.70
N ALA A 23 10.06 -7.66 -35.68
CA ALA A 23 9.98 -8.50 -34.50
C ALA A 23 10.75 -7.92 -33.31
N LEU A 24 11.96 -7.40 -33.53
CA LEU A 24 12.77 -6.76 -32.49
C LEU A 24 12.11 -5.50 -31.93
N VAL A 25 11.52 -4.67 -32.80
CA VAL A 25 10.78 -3.46 -32.37
C VAL A 25 9.53 -3.84 -31.56
N MET A 26 8.78 -4.86 -31.99
CA MET A 26 7.61 -5.32 -31.22
C MET A 26 8.02 -5.90 -29.86
N CYS A 27 9.11 -6.67 -29.82
CA CYS A 27 9.67 -7.19 -28.58
C CYS A 27 10.08 -6.07 -27.63
N SER A 28 10.76 -5.03 -28.10
CA SER A 28 11.20 -3.93 -27.23
C SER A 28 10.02 -3.14 -26.66
N ILE A 29 8.98 -2.90 -27.47
CA ILE A 29 7.73 -2.25 -27.02
C ILE A 29 7.02 -3.12 -25.97
N MET A 30 6.88 -4.43 -26.22
CA MET A 30 6.27 -5.36 -25.27
C MET A 30 7.02 -5.39 -23.93
N VAL A 31 8.35 -5.50 -23.97
CA VAL A 31 9.17 -5.52 -22.75
C VAL A 31 8.99 -4.22 -21.97
N SER A 32 9.03 -3.06 -22.64
CA SER A 32 8.82 -1.76 -22.01
C SER A 32 7.44 -1.64 -21.34
N ALA A 33 6.40 -2.12 -22.02
CA ALA A 33 5.03 -2.11 -21.49
C ALA A 33 4.92 -3.01 -20.25
N ILE A 34 5.47 -4.23 -20.31
CA ILE A 34 5.47 -5.19 -19.20
C ILE A 34 6.24 -4.64 -18.00
N CYS A 35 7.43 -4.05 -18.21
CA CYS A 35 8.21 -3.44 -17.14
C CYS A 35 7.44 -2.32 -16.44
N THR A 36 6.75 -1.47 -17.21
CA THR A 36 5.93 -0.38 -16.66
C THR A 36 4.79 -0.94 -15.81
N ALA A 37 4.07 -1.94 -16.33
CA ALA A 37 2.99 -2.61 -15.60
C ALA A 37 3.50 -3.26 -14.30
N LEU A 38 4.65 -3.92 -14.34
CA LEU A 38 5.27 -4.55 -13.18
C LEU A 38 5.64 -3.51 -12.10
N ILE A 39 6.22 -2.37 -12.49
CA ILE A 39 6.57 -1.30 -11.55
C ILE A 39 5.31 -0.75 -10.86
N VAL A 40 4.23 -0.56 -11.62
CA VAL A 40 2.95 -0.08 -11.07
C VAL A 40 2.37 -1.12 -10.11
N ALA A 41 2.36 -2.41 -10.49
CA ALA A 41 1.86 -3.49 -9.65
C ALA A 41 2.67 -3.59 -8.34
N LEU A 42 3.99 -3.57 -8.40
CA LEU A 42 4.86 -3.61 -7.22
C LEU A 42 4.62 -2.42 -6.28
N LYS A 43 4.44 -1.22 -6.83
CA LYS A 43 4.09 -0.03 -6.03
C LYS A 43 2.72 -0.18 -5.37
N ALA A 44 1.74 -0.74 -6.08
CA ALA A 44 0.41 -0.99 -5.53
C ALA A 44 0.43 -2.04 -4.42
N GLU A 45 1.16 -3.14 -4.60
CA GLU A 45 1.35 -4.16 -3.56
C GLU A 45 2.04 -3.60 -2.32
N GLN A 46 3.11 -2.82 -2.51
CA GLN A 46 3.79 -2.15 -1.41
C GLN A 46 2.82 -1.22 -0.67
N MET A 47 2.03 -0.41 -1.38
CA MET A 47 1.02 0.44 -0.74
C MET A 47 -0.04 -0.37 0.02
N ALA A 48 -0.50 -1.49 -0.54
CA ALA A 48 -1.46 -2.37 0.12
C ALA A 48 -0.89 -2.99 1.40
N SER A 49 0.38 -3.40 1.41
CA SER A 49 1.01 -3.91 2.65
C SER A 49 1.06 -2.84 3.74
N TRP A 50 1.33 -1.58 3.38
CA TRP A 50 1.34 -0.49 4.34
C TRP A 50 -0.05 -0.18 4.88
N LEU A 51 -1.08 -0.21 4.05
CA LEU A 51 -2.46 0.01 4.48
C LEU A 51 -2.94 -1.09 5.44
N ARG A 52 -2.59 -2.36 5.17
CA ARG A 52 -2.91 -3.46 6.09
C ARG A 52 -2.20 -3.30 7.43
N GLU A 53 -0.94 -2.89 7.41
CA GLU A 53 -0.19 -2.65 8.64
C GLU A 53 -0.74 -1.46 9.43
N ALA A 54 -1.11 -0.39 8.74
CA ALA A 54 -1.79 0.76 9.32
C ALA A 54 -3.14 0.37 9.97
N GLU A 55 -3.93 -0.45 9.29
CA GLU A 55 -5.21 -0.95 9.81
C GLU A 55 -5.01 -1.83 11.05
N ARG A 56 -3.99 -2.71 11.03
CA ARG A 56 -3.59 -3.50 12.19
C ARG A 56 -3.23 -2.61 13.37
N MET A 57 -2.36 -1.63 13.17
CA MET A 57 -1.95 -0.67 14.20
C MET A 57 -3.13 0.13 14.76
N ASN A 58 -4.05 0.57 13.89
CA ASN A 58 -5.27 1.25 14.30
C ASN A 58 -6.14 0.36 15.21
N SER A 59 -6.32 -0.91 14.84
CA SER A 59 -7.08 -1.86 15.65
C SER A 59 -6.44 -2.14 17.01
N GLU A 60 -5.10 -2.21 17.07
CA GLU A 60 -4.35 -2.42 18.31
C GLU A 60 -4.48 -1.19 19.23
N VAL A 61 -4.29 0.02 18.71
CA VAL A 61 -4.45 1.27 19.48
C VAL A 61 -5.87 1.38 20.05
N ALA A 62 -6.89 1.13 19.23
CA ALA A 62 -8.27 1.12 19.70
C ALA A 62 -8.51 0.08 20.80
N ALA A 63 -7.99 -1.14 20.63
CA ALA A 63 -8.16 -2.22 21.60
C ALA A 63 -7.45 -1.95 22.95
N HIS A 64 -6.32 -1.24 22.94
CA HIS A 64 -5.64 -0.81 24.17
C HIS A 64 -6.37 0.34 24.85
N TYR A 65 -6.87 1.31 24.08
CA TYR A 65 -7.69 2.40 24.60
C TYR A 65 -8.94 1.87 25.33
N TYR A 66 -9.69 0.94 24.73
CA TYR A 66 -10.86 0.33 25.37
C TYR A 66 -10.51 -0.52 26.60
N ARG A 67 -9.26 -0.96 26.76
CA ARG A 67 -8.76 -1.63 27.96
C ARG A 67 -8.30 -0.67 29.06
N GLY A 68 -8.36 0.64 28.82
CA GLY A 68 -7.86 1.65 29.76
C GLY A 68 -6.33 1.69 29.86
N GLU A 69 -5.63 1.05 28.92
CA GLU A 69 -4.17 1.05 28.85
C GLU A 69 -3.70 2.22 27.99
N SER A 70 -2.57 2.85 28.36
CA SER A 70 -2.01 3.91 27.54
C SER A 70 -1.43 3.32 26.24
N PRO A 71 -1.85 3.79 25.06
CA PRO A 71 -1.34 3.31 23.78
C PRO A 71 0.14 3.63 23.56
N THR A 72 0.77 4.43 24.44
CA THR A 72 2.23 4.65 24.44
C THR A 72 3.01 3.33 24.62
N ASN A 73 2.45 2.33 25.29
CA ASN A 73 3.08 1.01 25.42
C ASN A 73 3.09 0.22 24.10
N LEU A 74 2.23 0.58 23.13
CA LEU A 74 2.24 -0.03 21.79
C LEU A 74 3.50 0.33 21.02
N LEU A 75 4.13 1.49 21.25
CA LEU A 75 5.40 1.85 20.61
C LEU A 75 6.51 0.84 20.88
N SER A 76 6.48 0.17 22.04
CA SER A 76 7.47 -0.86 22.40
C SER A 76 7.22 -2.21 21.73
N ARG A 77 6.00 -2.44 21.21
CA ARG A 77 5.55 -3.72 20.63
C ARG A 77 5.23 -3.64 19.15
N ALA A 78 4.95 -2.45 18.64
CA ALA A 78 4.77 -2.19 17.22
C ALA A 78 6.04 -2.64 16.51
N SER A 79 5.87 -3.59 15.59
CA SER A 79 6.97 -4.10 14.79
C SER A 79 7.35 -3.07 13.74
N GLY A 80 8.09 -2.04 14.14
CA GLY A 80 8.62 -1.02 13.23
C GLY A 80 8.81 0.35 13.85
N ASP A 81 9.61 1.15 13.15
CA ASP A 81 9.99 2.53 13.46
C ASP A 81 8.78 3.48 13.23
N TRP A 82 7.72 3.35 14.05
CA TRP A 82 6.53 4.20 13.97
C TRP A 82 6.58 5.30 15.03
N SER A 83 6.33 6.54 14.60
CA SER A 83 6.05 7.65 15.50
C SER A 83 4.56 7.73 15.79
N ILE A 84 4.21 7.86 17.08
CA ILE A 84 2.85 8.10 17.53
C ILE A 84 2.84 9.43 18.27
N THR A 85 2.04 10.37 17.79
CA THR A 85 1.82 11.64 18.50
C THR A 85 0.37 11.75 18.94
N GLU A 86 0.18 12.25 20.17
CA GLU A 86 -1.16 12.49 20.71
C GLU A 86 -1.51 13.97 20.55
N GLU A 87 -2.71 14.24 20.05
CA GLU A 87 -3.27 15.58 19.90
C GLU A 87 -4.67 15.60 20.53
N PHE A 88 -4.97 16.64 21.30
CA PHE A 88 -6.28 16.82 21.91
C PHE A 88 -7.01 17.95 21.21
N ILE A 89 -8.05 17.61 20.44
CA ILE A 89 -8.88 18.61 19.76
C ILE A 89 -10.07 18.92 20.65
N ARG A 90 -10.15 20.17 21.12
CA ARG A 90 -11.28 20.63 21.93
C ARG A 90 -12.23 21.42 21.06
N GLN A 91 -13.50 20.99 21.01
CA GLN A 91 -14.55 21.70 20.32
C GLN A 91 -15.63 22.10 21.32
N LYS A 92 -15.88 23.41 21.43
CA LYS A 92 -16.98 23.93 22.25
C LYS A 92 -18.26 23.93 21.40
N SER A 93 -19.29 23.22 21.85
CA SER A 93 -20.61 23.18 21.22
C SER A 93 -21.65 23.57 22.26
N ASP A 94 -22.22 24.76 22.11
CA ASP A 94 -23.24 25.38 22.98
C ASP A 94 -22.95 25.27 24.50
N GLU A 95 -23.33 24.16 25.14
CA GLU A 95 -23.18 23.90 26.59
C GLU A 95 -22.19 22.76 26.92
N THR A 96 -21.62 22.11 25.90
CA THR A 96 -20.72 20.97 26.04
C THR A 96 -19.35 21.28 25.44
N THR A 97 -18.29 20.93 26.17
CA THR A 97 -16.94 20.89 25.58
C THR A 97 -16.69 19.46 25.17
N LEU A 98 -16.62 19.20 23.86
CA LEU A 98 -16.22 17.90 23.35
C LEU A 98 -14.69 17.87 23.29
N VAL A 99 -14.09 16.83 23.87
CA VAL A 99 -12.64 16.61 23.81
C VAL A 99 -12.41 15.37 22.96
N TRP A 100 -11.74 15.55 21.84
CA TRP A 100 -11.33 14.44 20.99
C TRP A 100 -9.89 14.12 21.31
N LYS A 101 -9.62 12.85 21.59
CA LYS A 101 -8.26 12.35 21.65
C LYS A 101 -7.91 11.79 20.27
N VAL A 102 -6.91 12.40 19.64
CA VAL A 102 -6.43 12.03 18.32
C VAL A 102 -5.03 11.45 18.45
N TRP A 103 -4.82 10.28 17.86
CA TRP A 103 -3.48 9.73 17.67
C TRP A 103 -3.11 9.85 16.20
N ASN A 104 -1.97 10.49 15.93
CA ASN A 104 -1.35 10.46 14.63
C ASN A 104 -0.31 9.35 14.62
N LEU A 105 -0.54 8.34 13.79
CA LEU A 105 0.33 7.19 13.56
C LEU A 105 1.07 7.42 12.25
N MET A 106 2.39 7.51 12.31
CA MET A 106 3.21 7.85 11.16
C MET A 106 4.50 7.02 11.14
N PRO A 107 4.79 6.27 10.08
CA PRO A 107 6.05 5.55 9.96
C PRO A 107 7.21 6.53 9.74
N ASN A 108 8.32 6.36 10.47
CA ASN A 108 9.45 7.29 10.51
C ASN A 108 10.14 7.44 9.15
N ASP A 109 10.16 6.37 8.35
CA ASP A 109 10.75 6.34 7.03
C ASP A 109 9.86 7.04 5.97
N ARG A 110 8.57 7.26 6.26
CA ARG A 110 7.59 7.82 5.31
C ARG A 110 6.53 8.69 6.00
N PRO A 111 6.86 9.94 6.35
CA PRO A 111 5.98 10.83 7.09
C PRO A 111 4.70 11.24 6.34
N SER A 112 4.65 11.04 5.01
CA SER A 112 3.46 11.31 4.21
C SER A 112 2.32 10.33 4.48
N LEU A 113 2.60 9.14 5.04
CA LEU A 113 1.58 8.16 5.41
C LEU A 113 1.11 8.44 6.84
N ASN A 114 0.35 9.52 7.02
CA ASN A 114 -0.21 9.88 8.32
C ASN A 114 -1.60 9.26 8.49
N ILE A 115 -1.73 8.32 9.40
CA ILE A 115 -3.03 7.75 9.81
C ILE A 115 -3.49 8.45 11.08
N ARG A 116 -4.68 9.04 11.02
CA ARG A 116 -5.30 9.72 12.16
C ARG A 116 -6.39 8.86 12.75
N LEU A 117 -6.28 8.61 14.04
CA LEU A 117 -7.25 7.85 14.81
C LEU A 117 -7.90 8.81 15.80
N CYS A 118 -9.18 9.14 15.57
CA CYS A 118 -9.94 10.05 16.42
C CYS A 118 -10.89 9.23 17.29
N LEU A 119 -10.69 9.21 18.59
CA LEU A 119 -11.68 8.70 19.53
C LEU A 119 -12.33 9.86 20.27
N HIS A 120 -13.66 9.81 20.32
CA HIS A 120 -14.45 10.79 21.06
C HIS A 120 -14.34 10.50 22.56
N GLU A 121 -13.89 11.48 23.32
CA GLU A 121 -14.00 11.46 24.77
C GLU A 121 -15.14 12.42 25.13
N LEU A 122 -16.29 11.86 25.54
CA LEU A 122 -17.40 12.68 26.06
C LEU A 122 -16.90 13.39 27.33
N ALA A 123 -16.46 14.64 27.21
CA ALA A 123 -16.16 15.46 28.35
C ALA A 123 -17.47 15.78 29.07
N ARG A 124 -17.51 15.44 30.35
CA ARG A 124 -18.65 15.71 31.24
C ARG A 124 -19.10 17.17 31.09
N THR A 125 -20.40 17.34 30.93
CA THR A 125 -21.10 18.57 31.24
C THR A 125 -20.66 19.04 32.62
N ASN A 126 -20.10 20.25 32.71
CA ASN A 126 -19.93 20.93 33.99
C ASN A 126 -21.34 21.26 34.49
N GLY A 127 -21.92 20.33 35.24
CA GLY A 127 -22.95 20.65 36.21
C GLY A 127 -22.26 21.13 37.49
N LEU A 128 -22.41 22.44 37.74
CA LEU A 128 -22.09 23.21 38.96
C LEU A 128 -20.64 23.64 39.16
#